data_AF-A0A348AII1-F1
#
_entry.id   AF-A0A348AII1-F1
#
_cell.length_a   1.000
_cell.length_b   1.000
_cell.length_c   1.000
_cell.angle_alpha   90.00
_cell.angle_beta   90.00
_cell.angle_gamma   90.00
#
_symmetry.space_group_name_H-M   'P 1'
#
loop_
_entity.id
_entity.type
_entity.pdbx_description
1 polymer ?
#
loop_
_entity_poly.entity_id
_entity_poly.type
_entity_poly.pdbx_seq_one_letter_code
_entity_poly.pdbx_strand_id
1 'polypeptide(L)'
;MLHSINHSITNFTGYTKTSPKMSESAYEKAIQNLAAKEATKGVFHSGKSEYMSLLKDYVSVASPDRRSLINYLLRNLRCCSFDDFGNIDYAELKDENGKTIGIYSQTYGWSIVGSSAENARESHFCAIYNEAWNATYNNKGNTSSASSASNSSFEATV
;
A
#
# COMPACT_ATOMS: atom_id res chain seq x y z
N MET A 1 -24.56 27.46 0.86
CA MET A 1 -25.27 26.23 0.46
C MET A 1 -24.21 25.16 0.27
N LEU A 2 -23.94 24.34 1.30
CA LEU A 2 -23.01 23.22 1.19
C LEU A 2 -23.70 22.16 0.32
N HIS A 3 -23.16 21.91 -0.87
CA HIS A 3 -23.58 20.75 -1.65
C HIS A 3 -23.11 19.52 -0.90
N SER A 4 -24.03 18.86 -0.18
CA SER A 4 -23.74 17.56 0.43
C SER A 4 -23.45 16.60 -0.72
N ILE A 5 -22.19 16.19 -0.86
CA ILE A 5 -21.82 15.16 -1.81
C ILE A 5 -22.36 13.86 -1.23
N ASN A 6 -23.47 13.38 -1.79
CA ASN A 6 -23.97 12.05 -1.45
C ASN A 6 -23.03 11.01 -2.08
N HIS A 7 -22.30 10.28 -1.24
CA HIS A 7 -21.47 9.18 -1.71
C HIS A 7 -22.36 8.00 -2.08
N SER A 8 -22.02 7.27 -3.15
CA SER A 8 -22.72 6.04 -3.50
C SER A 8 -22.13 4.86 -2.73
N ILE A 9 -22.98 4.04 -2.11
CA ILE A 9 -22.58 2.77 -1.48
C ILE A 9 -21.89 1.81 -2.46
N THR A 10 -22.03 2.03 -3.76
CA THR A 10 -21.36 1.22 -4.79
C THR A 10 -19.89 1.61 -5.04
N ASN A 11 -19.46 2.81 -4.61
CA ASN A 11 -18.15 3.35 -4.91
C ASN A 11 -17.11 3.01 -3.82
N PHE A 12 -16.55 1.79 -3.88
CA PHE A 12 -15.49 1.33 -2.98
C PHE A 12 -14.11 1.42 -3.64
N THR A 13 -13.19 2.19 -3.05
CA THR A 13 -11.83 2.44 -3.59
C THR A 13 -10.71 1.80 -2.76
N GLY A 14 -11.06 1.16 -1.64
CA GLY A 14 -10.12 0.60 -0.70
C GLY A 14 -9.43 -0.70 -1.13
N TYR A 15 -8.56 -1.22 -0.28
CA TYR A 15 -7.95 -2.54 -0.47
C TYR A 15 -9.01 -3.63 -0.38
N THR A 16 -8.96 -4.57 -1.32
CA THR A 16 -9.84 -5.74 -1.38
C THR A 16 -9.02 -6.91 -1.89
N LYS A 17 -9.41 -8.13 -1.51
CA LYS A 17 -8.68 -9.33 -1.90
C LYS A 17 -8.44 -9.39 -3.42
N THR A 18 -7.20 -9.61 -3.82
CA THR A 18 -6.81 -9.89 -5.20
C THR A 18 -5.89 -11.09 -5.25
N SER A 19 -5.90 -11.83 -6.35
CA SER A 19 -4.87 -12.84 -6.61
C SER A 19 -3.49 -12.16 -6.66
N PRO A 20 -2.43 -12.82 -6.15
CA PRO A 20 -1.08 -12.29 -6.22
C PRO A 20 -0.65 -12.11 -7.68
N LYS A 21 -0.10 -10.95 -8.02
CA LYS A 21 0.45 -10.68 -9.36
C LYS A 21 1.83 -11.31 -9.58
N MET A 22 2.51 -11.65 -8.49
CA MET A 22 3.83 -12.28 -8.48
C MET A 22 4.02 -13.09 -7.18
N SER A 23 5.10 -13.87 -7.09
CA SER A 23 5.45 -14.59 -5.85
C SER A 23 5.83 -13.61 -4.72
N GLU A 24 5.76 -14.08 -3.47
CA GLU A 24 6.19 -13.29 -2.31
C GLU A 24 7.63 -12.77 -2.47
N SER A 25 8.55 -13.66 -2.85
CA SER A 25 9.95 -13.30 -3.13
C SER A 25 10.13 -12.30 -4.27
N ALA A 26 9.23 -12.31 -5.26
CA ALA A 26 9.26 -11.32 -6.35
C ALA A 26 8.74 -9.96 -5.88
N TYR A 27 7.73 -9.93 -5.00
CA TYR A 27 7.31 -8.69 -4.36
C TYR A 27 8.42 -8.09 -3.51
N GLU A 28 9.07 -8.88 -2.65
CA GLU A 28 10.18 -8.40 -1.81
C GLU A 28 11.30 -7.78 -2.66
N LYS A 29 11.70 -8.45 -3.75
CA LYS A 29 12.67 -7.90 -4.71
C LYS A 29 12.18 -6.62 -5.38
N ALA A 30 10.90 -6.53 -5.75
CA ALA A 30 10.34 -5.32 -6.35
C ALA A 30 10.36 -4.15 -5.36
N ILE A 31 10.07 -4.40 -4.07
CA ILE A 31 10.12 -3.40 -3.00
C ILE A 31 11.57 -2.91 -2.80
N GLN A 32 12.53 -3.82 -2.73
CA GLN A 32 13.96 -3.50 -2.61
C GLN A 32 14.45 -2.67 -3.81
N ASN A 33 14.08 -3.07 -5.03
CA ASN A 33 14.48 -2.37 -6.26
C ASN A 33 13.89 -0.96 -6.32
N LEU A 34 12.62 -0.79 -5.93
CA LEU A 34 11.99 0.52 -5.85
C LEU A 34 12.69 1.40 -4.82
N ALA A 35 12.95 0.87 -3.62
CA ALA A 35 13.64 1.57 -2.55
C ALA A 35 15.05 2.02 -2.97
N ALA A 36 15.84 1.14 -3.59
CA ALA A 36 17.17 1.48 -4.10
C ALA A 36 17.10 2.54 -5.22
N LYS A 37 16.15 2.40 -6.15
CA LYS A 37 15.89 3.38 -7.23
C LYS A 37 15.56 4.77 -6.66
N GLU A 38 14.75 4.87 -5.61
CA GLU A 38 14.44 6.16 -4.98
C GLU A 38 15.62 6.71 -4.15
N ALA A 39 16.34 5.83 -3.44
CA ALA A 39 17.52 6.20 -2.66
C ALA A 39 18.64 6.80 -3.52
N THR A 40 18.91 6.25 -4.71
CA THR A 40 19.91 6.82 -5.64
C THR A 40 19.56 8.24 -6.07
N LYS A 41 18.26 8.56 -6.13
CA LYS A 41 17.74 9.90 -6.42
C LYS A 41 17.65 10.80 -5.18
N GLY A 42 17.93 10.26 -4.00
CA GLY A 42 17.89 10.97 -2.73
C GLY A 42 16.49 11.34 -2.28
N VAL A 43 15.49 10.57 -2.71
CA VAL A 43 14.09 10.85 -2.39
C VAL A 43 13.45 9.64 -1.72
N PHE A 44 12.49 9.87 -0.84
CA PHE A 44 11.89 8.83 -0.01
C PHE A 44 10.37 8.92 -0.09
N HIS A 45 9.71 7.87 -0.58
CA HIS A 45 8.26 7.84 -0.79
C HIS A 45 7.78 8.94 -1.76
N SER A 46 8.64 9.36 -2.68
CA SER A 46 8.41 10.57 -3.49
C SER A 46 7.71 10.28 -4.81
N GLY A 47 7.91 9.08 -5.37
CA GLY A 47 7.11 8.52 -6.45
C GLY A 47 5.86 7.87 -5.87
N LYS A 48 5.02 8.66 -5.17
CA LYS A 48 3.84 8.15 -4.43
C LYS A 48 2.98 7.21 -5.28
N SER A 49 2.94 7.36 -6.61
CA SER A 49 2.20 6.45 -7.50
C SER A 49 2.79 5.04 -7.57
N GLU A 50 4.09 4.88 -7.83
CA GLU A 50 4.74 3.55 -7.90
C GLU A 50 4.73 2.88 -6.52
N TYR A 51 5.08 3.62 -5.47
CA TYR A 51 5.06 3.14 -4.09
C TYR A 51 3.66 2.66 -3.68
N MET A 52 2.64 3.52 -3.83
CA MET A 52 1.28 3.16 -3.43
C MET A 52 0.68 2.06 -4.30
N SER A 53 1.05 1.98 -5.58
CA SER A 53 0.60 0.88 -6.44
C SER A 53 1.21 -0.44 -5.98
N LEU A 54 2.51 -0.47 -5.68
CA LEU A 54 3.17 -1.69 -5.23
C LEU A 54 2.68 -2.11 -3.83
N LEU A 55 2.53 -1.16 -2.91
CA LEU A 55 1.95 -1.38 -1.60
C LEU A 55 0.52 -1.94 -1.72
N LYS A 56 -0.32 -1.31 -2.55
CA LYS A 56 -1.69 -1.77 -2.80
C LYS A 56 -1.71 -3.20 -3.33
N ASP A 57 -0.89 -3.50 -4.34
CA ASP A 57 -0.81 -4.85 -4.93
C ASP A 57 -0.32 -5.88 -3.92
N TYR A 58 0.64 -5.51 -3.07
CA TYR A 58 1.21 -6.38 -2.06
C TYR A 58 0.23 -6.67 -0.90
N VAL A 59 -0.42 -5.65 -0.37
CA VAL A 59 -1.37 -5.76 0.76
C VAL A 59 -2.66 -6.46 0.33
N SER A 60 -3.15 -6.20 -0.89
CA SER A 60 -4.40 -6.76 -1.41
C SER A 60 -4.41 -8.29 -1.50
N VAL A 61 -3.26 -8.96 -1.47
CA VAL A 61 -3.18 -10.43 -1.41
C VAL A 61 -3.79 -11.00 -0.11
N ALA A 62 -3.62 -10.29 1.01
CA ALA A 62 -4.13 -10.70 2.32
C ALA A 62 -5.33 -9.87 2.80
N SER A 63 -5.79 -8.89 2.00
CA SER A 63 -7.01 -8.14 2.28
C SER A 63 -8.23 -9.05 2.33
N PRO A 64 -9.22 -8.75 3.19
CA PRO A 64 -10.57 -9.29 3.06
C PRO A 64 -11.18 -9.03 1.68
N ASP A 65 -12.05 -9.92 1.21
CA ASP A 65 -12.77 -9.74 -0.06
C ASP A 65 -13.97 -8.79 0.10
N ARG A 66 -13.65 -7.53 0.40
CA ARG A 66 -14.64 -6.46 0.63
C ARG A 66 -15.51 -6.25 -0.59
N ARG A 67 -14.99 -6.38 -1.81
CA ARG A 67 -15.77 -6.16 -3.03
C ARG A 67 -16.87 -7.20 -3.20
N SER A 68 -16.57 -8.47 -2.95
CA SER A 68 -17.60 -9.52 -2.97
C SER A 68 -18.63 -9.31 -1.87
N LEU A 69 -18.21 -8.89 -0.67
CA LEU A 69 -19.13 -8.59 0.44
C LEU A 69 -20.04 -7.39 0.15
N ILE A 70 -19.52 -6.33 -0.48
CA ILE A 70 -20.33 -5.19 -0.94
C ILE A 70 -21.33 -5.65 -1.99
N ASN A 71 -20.91 -6.45 -2.97
CA ASN A 71 -21.82 -6.98 -3.98
C ASN A 71 -22.90 -7.88 -3.38
N TYR A 72 -22.56 -8.69 -2.37
CA TYR A 72 -23.51 -9.50 -1.62
C TYR A 72 -24.52 -8.63 -0.86
N LEU A 73 -24.03 -7.61 -0.14
CA LEU A 73 -24.87 -6.62 0.54
C LEU A 73 -25.84 -5.95 -0.44
N LEU A 74 -25.35 -5.45 -1.57
CA LEU A 74 -26.17 -4.79 -2.60
C LEU A 74 -27.21 -5.73 -3.24
N ARG A 75 -26.92 -7.03 -3.35
CA ARG A 75 -27.88 -8.02 -3.84
C ARG A 75 -28.98 -8.31 -2.82
N ASN A 76 -28.63 -8.37 -1.53
CA ASN A 76 -29.59 -8.60 -0.45
C ASN A 76 -30.38 -7.35 -0.07
N LEU A 77 -29.87 -6.16 -0.38
CA LEU A 77 -30.68 -4.94 -0.32
C LEU A 77 -31.68 -4.89 -1.48
N ARG A 78 -31.40 -5.58 -2.61
CA ARG A 78 -32.25 -5.55 -3.82
C ARG A 78 -33.53 -6.35 -3.69
N CYS A 79 -33.66 -7.18 -2.66
CA CYS A 79 -34.94 -7.79 -2.30
C CYS A 79 -35.82 -6.87 -1.44
N CYS A 80 -35.30 -5.74 -0.96
CA CYS A 80 -36.08 -4.60 -0.48
C CYS A 80 -36.33 -3.67 -1.69
N SER A 81 -37.43 -2.93 -1.74
CA SER A 81 -37.84 -2.09 -2.88
C SER A 81 -36.70 -1.27 -3.50
N PHE A 82 -36.72 -1.12 -4.84
CA PHE A 82 -35.70 -0.38 -5.61
C PHE A 82 -35.54 1.09 -5.15
N ASP A 83 -36.57 1.65 -4.51
CA ASP A 83 -36.60 3.01 -3.97
C ASP A 83 -35.78 3.18 -2.66
N ASP A 84 -35.38 2.09 -2.01
CA ASP A 84 -34.63 2.12 -0.73
C ASP A 84 -33.10 2.20 -0.92
N PHE A 85 -32.59 2.03 -2.15
CA PHE A 85 -31.16 2.13 -2.46
C PHE A 85 -30.57 3.52 -2.21
N GLY A 86 -31.41 4.56 -2.29
CA GLY A 86 -31.01 5.95 -2.06
C GLY A 86 -30.86 6.33 -0.58
N ASN A 87 -31.35 5.50 0.35
CA ASN A 87 -31.53 5.86 1.77
C ASN A 87 -30.68 5.04 2.73
N ILE A 88 -29.57 4.47 2.27
CA ILE A 88 -28.62 3.85 3.19
C ILE A 88 -27.73 4.95 3.76
N ASP A 89 -27.96 5.28 5.03
CA ASP A 89 -27.15 6.26 5.76
C ASP A 89 -25.86 5.64 6.31
N TYR A 90 -25.90 4.33 6.59
CA TYR A 90 -24.84 3.60 7.27
C TYR A 90 -24.82 2.12 6.90
N ALA A 91 -23.63 1.55 6.72
CA ALA A 91 -23.45 0.10 6.62
C ALA A 91 -22.10 -0.36 7.21
N GLU A 92 -22.07 -1.53 7.83
CA GLU A 92 -20.83 -2.19 8.25
C GLU A 92 -20.60 -3.47 7.44
N LEU A 93 -19.39 -3.61 6.91
CA LEU A 93 -18.90 -4.90 6.41
C LEU A 93 -18.18 -5.60 7.55
N LYS A 94 -18.60 -6.82 7.85
CA LYS A 94 -17.96 -7.69 8.83
C LYS A 94 -17.32 -8.88 8.13
N ASP A 95 -16.19 -9.35 8.65
CA ASP A 95 -15.61 -10.63 8.24
C ASP A 95 -16.35 -11.81 8.89
N GLU A 96 -15.88 -13.03 8.60
CA GLU A 96 -16.45 -14.28 9.12
C GLU A 96 -16.41 -14.39 10.66
N ASN A 97 -15.54 -13.62 11.31
CA ASN A 97 -15.41 -13.58 12.77
C ASN A 97 -16.23 -12.44 13.40
N GLY A 98 -17.03 -11.72 12.59
CA GLY A 98 -17.83 -10.58 13.03
C GLY A 98 -17.03 -9.28 13.21
N LYS A 99 -15.75 -9.25 12.83
CA LYS A 99 -14.92 -8.05 12.93
C LYS A 99 -15.24 -7.10 11.78
N THR A 100 -15.46 -5.83 12.09
CA THR A 100 -15.71 -4.80 11.07
C THR A 100 -14.46 -4.55 10.24
N ILE A 101 -14.61 -4.64 8.92
CA ILE A 101 -13.56 -4.46 7.90
C ILE A 101 -13.84 -3.29 6.97
N GLY A 102 -15.02 -2.68 7.05
CA GLY A 102 -15.36 -1.48 6.30
C GLY A 102 -16.62 -0.85 6.86
N ILE A 103 -16.68 0.47 6.80
CA ILE A 103 -17.81 1.27 7.26
C ILE A 103 -18.19 2.21 6.13
N TYR A 104 -19.47 2.26 5.79
CA TYR A 104 -20.01 3.22 4.85
C TYR A 104 -20.84 4.26 5.61
N SER A 105 -20.71 5.51 5.22
CA SER A 105 -21.71 6.54 5.53
C SER A 105 -22.05 7.37 4.29
N GLN A 106 -23.25 7.91 4.23
CA GLN A 106 -23.67 8.76 3.10
C GLN A 106 -22.79 10.01 2.96
N THR A 107 -22.28 10.55 4.08
CA THR A 107 -21.46 11.77 4.13
C THR A 107 -20.00 11.54 3.73
N TYR A 108 -19.40 10.39 4.06
CA TYR A 108 -17.96 10.15 3.86
C TYR A 108 -17.66 9.00 2.88
N GLY A 109 -18.69 8.28 2.43
CA GLY A 109 -18.53 7.07 1.65
C GLY A 109 -17.91 5.94 2.46
N TRP A 110 -17.15 5.09 1.79
CA TRP A 110 -16.47 3.96 2.41
C TRP A 110 -15.19 4.37 3.14
N SER A 111 -15.15 4.07 4.44
CA SER A 111 -13.95 4.03 5.27
C SER A 111 -13.51 2.59 5.48
N ILE A 112 -12.22 2.31 5.25
CA ILE A 112 -11.66 0.97 5.43
C ILE A 112 -11.29 0.78 6.89
N VAL A 113 -11.59 -0.39 7.43
CA VAL A 113 -11.01 -0.84 8.71
C VAL A 113 -9.97 -1.90 8.37
N GLY A 114 -8.70 -1.60 8.68
CA GLY A 114 -7.56 -2.48 8.41
C GLY A 114 -7.66 -3.78 9.20
N SER A 115 -7.46 -4.91 8.52
CA SER A 115 -7.33 -6.21 9.17
C SER A 115 -5.93 -6.40 9.74
N SER A 116 -5.77 -7.34 10.68
CA SER A 116 -4.45 -7.66 11.23
C SER A 116 -3.49 -8.19 10.15
N ALA A 117 -3.99 -8.95 9.18
CA ALA A 117 -3.22 -9.47 8.07
C ALA A 117 -2.74 -8.36 7.11
N GLU A 118 -3.59 -7.35 6.84
CA GLU A 118 -3.19 -6.18 6.06
C GLU A 118 -2.12 -5.38 6.79
N ASN A 119 -2.31 -5.09 8.08
CA ASN A 119 -1.35 -4.35 8.88
C ASN A 119 0.01 -5.07 8.97
N ALA A 120 0.00 -6.40 9.04
CA ALA A 120 1.22 -7.20 9.04
C ALA A 120 1.97 -7.08 7.69
N ARG A 121 1.27 -7.15 6.55
CA ARG A 121 1.88 -6.97 5.23
C ARG A 121 2.36 -5.53 5.02
N GLU A 122 1.59 -4.52 5.44
CA GLU A 122 2.03 -3.13 5.38
C GLU A 122 3.30 -2.90 6.21
N SER A 123 3.37 -3.47 7.42
CA SER A 123 4.56 -3.40 8.26
C SER A 123 5.76 -4.09 7.61
N HIS A 124 5.55 -5.27 7.02
CA HIS A 124 6.61 -6.02 6.33
C HIS A 124 7.12 -5.26 5.10
N PHE A 125 6.20 -4.70 4.30
CA PHE A 125 6.53 -3.85 3.16
C PHE A 125 7.41 -2.67 3.60
N CYS A 126 6.98 -1.94 4.64
CA CYS A 126 7.71 -0.80 5.16
C CYS A 126 9.10 -1.19 5.69
N ALA A 127 9.22 -2.35 6.35
CA ALA A 127 10.50 -2.84 6.84
C ALA A 127 11.50 -3.08 5.69
N ILE A 128 11.09 -3.84 4.67
CA ILE A 128 11.94 -4.13 3.50
C ILE A 128 12.31 -2.83 2.76
N TYR A 129 11.33 -1.95 2.57
CA TYR A 129 11.53 -0.69 1.88
C TYR A 129 12.56 0.19 2.61
N ASN A 130 12.37 0.40 3.91
CA ASN A 130 13.24 1.24 4.73
C ASN A 130 14.67 0.69 4.79
N GLU A 131 14.82 -0.63 4.95
CA GLU A 131 16.12 -1.29 4.99
C GLU A 131 16.88 -1.09 3.67
N ALA A 132 16.25 -1.41 2.53
CA ALA A 132 16.87 -1.29 1.21
C ALA A 132 17.18 0.17 0.83
N TRP A 133 16.28 1.10 1.20
CA TRP A 133 16.50 2.53 0.95
C TRP A 133 17.70 3.05 1.74
N ASN A 134 17.76 2.76 3.05
CA ASN A 134 18.85 3.18 3.92
C ASN A 134 20.20 2.58 3.49
N ALA A 135 20.23 1.29 3.17
CA ALA A 135 21.44 0.63 2.69
C ALA A 135 21.99 1.34 1.43
N THR A 136 21.12 1.67 0.48
CA THR A 136 21.52 2.34 -0.77
C THR A 136 21.93 3.79 -0.54
N TYR A 137 21.15 4.55 0.23
CA TYR A 137 21.39 5.96 0.48
C TYR A 137 22.68 6.20 1.27
N ASN A 138 22.92 5.41 2.32
CA ASN A 138 24.12 5.54 3.15
C ASN A 138 25.38 5.10 2.40
N ASN A 139 25.29 4.06 1.54
CA ASN A 139 26.41 3.65 0.70
C ASN A 139 26.81 4.72 -0.33
N LYS A 140 25.86 5.53 -0.82
CA LYS A 140 26.14 6.69 -1.69
C LYS A 140 27.00 7.75 -0.99
N GLY A 141 26.85 7.92 0.32
CA GLY A 141 27.69 8.81 1.13
C GLY A 141 29.14 8.31 1.25
N ASN A 142 29.34 6.98 1.26
CA ASN A 142 30.63 6.36 1.50
C ASN A 142 31.49 6.20 0.23
N THR A 143 30.89 6.21 -0.97
CA THR A 143 31.62 6.16 -2.25
C THR A 143 32.27 7.49 -2.65
N SER A 144 31.94 8.59 -1.97
CA SER A 144 32.47 9.93 -2.27
C SER A 144 33.84 10.19 -1.61
N SER A 145 34.37 9.26 -0.81
CA SER A 145 35.60 9.43 -0.03
C SER A 145 36.78 8.55 -0.50
N ALA A 146 36.62 7.80 -1.60
CA ALA A 146 37.69 6.98 -2.17
C ALA A 146 38.35 7.67 -3.39
N SER A 147 38.95 8.84 -3.19
CA SER A 147 39.80 9.47 -4.21
C SER A 147 40.96 10.24 -3.59
N SER A 148 42.00 9.52 -3.15
CA SER A 148 43.42 9.92 -3.22
C SER A 148 44.32 8.89 -2.52
N ALA A 149 44.53 7.74 -3.15
CA ALA A 149 45.77 6.98 -2.93
C ALA A 149 46.81 7.52 -3.93
N SER A 150 47.48 8.60 -3.55
CA SER A 150 48.64 9.11 -4.28
C SER A 150 49.79 8.11 -4.11
N ASN A 151 50.08 7.35 -5.15
CA ASN A 151 51.32 6.58 -5.28
C ASN A 151 52.50 7.56 -5.32
N SER A 152 53.22 7.70 -4.21
CA SER A 152 54.57 8.27 -4.22
C SER A 152 55.59 7.12 -4.19
N SER A 153 56.11 6.80 -5.38
CA SER A 153 57.34 6.04 -5.56
C SER A 153 58.50 6.79 -4.89
N PHE A 154 59.32 6.11 -4.09
CA PHE A 154 60.59 6.63 -3.60
C PHE A 154 61.71 5.72 -4.13
N GLU A 155 62.52 6.24 -5.04
CA GLU A 155 63.80 5.63 -5.41
C GLU A 155 64.80 5.83 -4.27
N ALA A 156 65.46 4.75 -3.87
CA ALA A 156 66.64 4.81 -3.00
C ALA A 156 67.81 4.14 -3.73
N THR A 157 68.77 4.97 -4.15
CA THR A 157 70.08 4.53 -4.65
C THR A 157 70.99 4.26 -3.45
N VAL A 158 71.69 3.12 -3.47
CA VAL A 158 72.93 2.89 -2.72
C VAL A 158 73.97 2.34 -3.69
#